data_AF-A0A176U2P1-F1
#
_entry.id   AF-A0A176U2P1-F1
#
_cell.length_a   1.000
_cell.length_b   1.000
_cell.length_c   1.000
_cell.angle_alpha   90.00
_cell.angle_beta   90.00
_cell.angle_gamma   90.00
#
_symmetry.space_group_name_H-M   'P 1'
#
loop_
_entity.id
_entity.type
_entity.pdbx_description
1 polymer ?
#
loop_
_entity_poly.entity_id
_entity_poly.type
_entity_poly.pdbx_seq_one_letter_code
_entity_poly.pdbx_strand_id
1 'polypeptide(L)'
;MILFNTKRIMLYRNYITALNYFTANPQQLIELEHFITELVNTEIRTNYNEIKIDYDEASYLNPFWANYPPEDRGRAPVGDQVPWIEVGEHSVGHKLARIIGSKYTVFEVGLPSGADNRFIIYHDKISNITHGVTDCAFVFLDIKSVGPRDNFDHTVLSPYQVSGDGIWSAPNENLSNSPMVAKGQRASHPFYPAISPLYSLTNGHVAPTIHLFVKPVYKMLSGMQKGQPLESIKDICVPNGILLCRNPGYLTQYPGLFFPGKDDKGKDPKKVRARVSFDMLKSIANWRVQEFK
;
A
#
# COMPACT_ATOMS: atom_id res chain seq x y z
N MET A 1 -15.52 14.48 -29.17
CA MET A 1 -14.17 13.88 -29.00
C MET A 1 -14.19 13.12 -27.68
N ILE A 2 -14.01 11.79 -27.69
CA ILE A 2 -14.03 11.00 -26.45
C ILE A 2 -12.63 11.02 -25.84
N LEU A 3 -12.47 11.71 -24.71
CA LEU A 3 -11.17 11.90 -24.02
C LEU A 3 -10.40 10.59 -23.81
N PHE A 4 -11.11 9.48 -23.57
CA PHE A 4 -10.52 8.15 -23.31
C PHE A 4 -9.67 7.59 -24.45
N ASN A 5 -9.91 7.98 -25.71
CA ASN A 5 -9.24 7.36 -26.86
C ASN A 5 -8.08 8.21 -27.40
N THR A 6 -8.03 9.51 -27.07
CA THR A 6 -7.10 10.47 -27.67
C THR A 6 -5.62 10.10 -27.51
N LYS A 7 -5.23 9.51 -26.37
CA LYS A 7 -3.84 9.14 -26.06
C LYS A 7 -3.62 7.63 -25.94
N ARG A 8 -4.65 6.82 -26.19
CA ARG A 8 -4.70 5.40 -25.82
C ARG A 8 -3.62 4.55 -26.50
N ILE A 9 -3.33 4.78 -27.78
CA ILE A 9 -2.30 4.05 -28.52
C ILE A 9 -0.90 4.30 -27.94
N MET A 10 -0.58 5.55 -27.58
CA MET A 10 0.68 5.90 -26.96
C MET A 10 0.79 5.27 -25.57
N LEU A 11 -0.25 5.39 -24.75
CA LEU A 11 -0.29 4.79 -23.40
C LEU A 11 -0.09 3.27 -23.47
N TYR A 12 -0.77 2.60 -24.40
CA TYR A 12 -0.63 1.17 -24.63
C TYR A 12 0.81 0.78 -25.00
N ARG A 13 1.43 1.46 -25.98
CA ARG A 13 2.79 1.15 -26.42
C ARG A 13 3.80 1.30 -25.28
N ASN A 14 3.75 2.41 -24.56
CA ASN A 14 4.66 2.68 -23.46
C ASN A 14 4.45 1.67 -22.32
N TYR A 15 3.18 1.36 -22.00
CA TYR A 15 2.81 0.36 -21.01
C TYR A 15 3.39 -1.02 -21.35
N ILE A 16 3.19 -1.52 -22.58
CA ILE A 16 3.67 -2.85 -22.99
C ILE A 16 5.20 -2.92 -23.01
N THR A 17 5.87 -1.88 -23.50
CA THR A 17 7.34 -1.82 -23.47
C THR A 17 7.87 -1.92 -22.04
N ALA A 18 7.32 -1.12 -21.11
CA ALA A 18 7.74 -1.16 -19.71
C ALA A 18 7.38 -2.48 -19.02
N LEU A 19 6.18 -3.02 -19.26
CA LEU A 19 5.75 -4.31 -18.72
C LEU A 19 6.71 -5.44 -19.12
N ASN A 20 7.09 -5.50 -20.40
CA ASN A 20 8.04 -6.48 -20.90
C ASN A 20 9.43 -6.29 -20.28
N TYR A 21 9.89 -5.04 -20.17
CA TYR A 21 11.15 -4.72 -19.53
C TYR A 21 11.20 -5.21 -18.07
N PHE A 22 10.24 -4.82 -17.23
CA PHE A 22 10.24 -5.19 -15.82
C PHE A 22 9.93 -6.67 -15.58
N THR A 23 9.23 -7.33 -16.50
CA THR A 23 9.05 -8.79 -16.45
C THR A 23 10.37 -9.53 -16.73
N ALA A 24 11.15 -9.06 -17.71
CA ALA A 24 12.44 -9.64 -18.06
C ALA A 24 13.56 -9.26 -17.06
N ASN A 25 13.41 -8.11 -16.39
CA ASN A 25 14.40 -7.52 -15.50
C ASN A 25 13.77 -7.26 -14.12
N PRO A 26 13.37 -8.31 -13.38
CA PRO A 26 12.63 -8.16 -12.12
C PRO A 26 13.46 -7.49 -11.03
N GLN A 27 14.79 -7.59 -11.10
CA GLN A 27 15.70 -7.00 -10.12
C GLN A 27 15.56 -5.47 -10.07
N GLN A 28 15.37 -4.81 -11.21
CA GLN A 28 15.18 -3.36 -11.30
C GLN A 28 13.88 -2.93 -10.61
N LEU A 29 12.83 -3.74 -10.70
CA LEU A 29 11.58 -3.48 -10.00
C LEU A 29 11.72 -3.73 -8.49
N ILE A 30 12.46 -4.77 -8.07
CA ILE A 30 12.77 -5.05 -6.66
C ILE A 30 13.61 -3.91 -6.06
N GLU A 31 14.63 -3.43 -6.77
CA GLU A 31 15.47 -2.31 -6.33
C GLU A 31 14.69 -1.00 -6.27
N LEU A 32 13.75 -0.79 -7.20
CA LEU A 32 12.85 0.36 -7.17
C LEU A 32 11.91 0.30 -5.95
N GLU A 33 11.29 -0.85 -5.67
CA GLU A 33 10.51 -1.06 -4.45
C GLU A 33 11.34 -0.76 -3.21
N HIS A 34 12.56 -1.29 -3.13
CA HIS A 34 13.45 -1.07 -2.00
C HIS A 34 13.82 0.40 -1.85
N PHE A 35 14.17 1.09 -2.93
CA PHE A 35 14.53 2.51 -2.89
C PHE A 35 13.37 3.38 -2.38
N ILE A 36 12.15 3.17 -2.90
CA ILE A 36 10.99 3.93 -2.47
C ILE A 36 10.61 3.60 -1.02
N THR A 37 10.72 2.33 -0.61
CA THR A 37 10.51 1.93 0.79
C THR A 37 11.52 2.61 1.71
N GLU A 38 12.80 2.63 1.36
CA GLU A 38 13.84 3.27 2.17
C GLU A 38 13.68 4.80 2.25
N LEU A 39 13.15 5.41 1.19
CA LEU A 39 12.79 6.83 1.19
C LEU A 39 11.71 7.09 2.26
N VAL A 40 10.61 6.32 2.25
CA VAL A 40 9.54 6.45 3.25
C VAL A 40 10.03 6.12 4.66
N ASN A 41 10.81 5.04 4.82
CA ASN A 41 11.43 4.67 6.09
C ASN A 41 12.31 5.78 6.67
N THR A 42 13.08 6.46 5.82
CA THR A 42 13.91 7.59 6.23
C THR A 42 13.02 8.73 6.75
N GLU A 43 11.93 9.04 6.06
CA GLU A 43 11.03 10.10 6.49
C GLU A 43 10.27 9.76 7.77
N ILE A 44 9.86 8.49 7.97
CA ILE A 44 9.28 8.05 9.25
C ILE A 44 10.32 8.21 10.36
N ARG A 45 11.55 7.70 10.17
CA ARG A 45 12.60 7.73 11.20
C ARG A 45 13.01 9.15 11.57
N THR A 46 13.23 10.01 10.59
CA THR A 46 13.68 11.40 10.81
C THR A 46 12.61 12.24 11.50
N ASN A 47 11.32 12.00 11.21
CA ASN A 47 10.23 12.83 11.71
C ASN A 47 9.38 12.12 12.78
N TYR A 48 9.85 10.99 13.32
CA TYR A 48 9.06 10.15 14.24
C TYR A 48 8.51 10.92 15.44
N ASN A 49 9.32 11.78 16.06
CA ASN A 49 8.89 12.58 17.21
C ASN A 49 7.78 13.57 16.85
N GLU A 50 7.85 14.23 15.70
CA GLU A 50 6.80 15.13 15.23
C GLU A 50 5.51 14.35 14.92
N ILE A 51 5.63 13.19 14.26
CA ILE A 51 4.50 12.30 13.99
C ILE A 51 3.84 11.87 15.30
N LYS A 52 4.64 11.46 16.28
CA LYS A 52 4.16 11.00 17.58
C LYS A 52 3.45 12.10 18.36
N ILE A 53 3.99 13.31 18.40
CA ILE A 53 3.36 14.45 19.09
C ILE A 53 1.95 14.69 18.52
N ASP A 54 1.83 14.79 17.19
CA ASP A 54 0.54 15.06 16.54
C ASP A 54 -0.44 13.88 16.63
N TYR A 55 0.06 12.65 16.63
CA TYR A 55 -0.77 11.46 16.85
C TYR A 55 -1.33 11.40 18.27
N ASP A 56 -0.47 11.65 19.27
CA ASP A 56 -0.83 11.59 20.68
C ASP A 56 -1.75 12.76 21.08
N GLU A 57 -1.68 13.89 20.37
CA GLU A 57 -2.54 15.06 20.56
C GLU A 57 -4.03 14.71 20.52
N ALA A 58 -4.43 13.74 19.68
CA ALA A 58 -5.81 13.27 19.63
C ALA A 58 -6.33 12.77 20.99
N SER A 59 -5.47 12.21 21.83
CA SER A 59 -5.83 11.79 23.20
C SER A 59 -6.00 13.00 24.13
N TYR A 60 -5.18 14.03 24.02
CA TYR A 60 -5.31 15.26 24.82
C TYR A 60 -6.55 16.08 24.42
N LEU A 61 -6.92 16.03 23.15
CA LEU A 61 -8.12 16.67 22.61
C LEU A 61 -9.44 15.95 22.98
N ASN A 62 -9.39 14.94 23.86
CA ASN A 62 -10.58 14.20 24.30
C ASN A 62 -11.78 15.10 24.71
N PRO A 63 -11.61 16.22 25.44
CA PRO A 63 -12.73 17.10 25.79
C PRO A 63 -13.54 17.63 24.60
N PHE A 64 -12.97 17.66 23.40
CA PHE A 64 -13.62 18.19 22.20
C PHE A 64 -14.45 17.15 21.44
N TRP A 65 -14.12 15.87 21.55
CA TRP A 65 -14.75 14.81 20.76
C TRP A 65 -15.39 13.69 21.59
N ALA A 66 -15.17 13.62 22.91
CA ALA A 66 -15.65 12.53 23.76
C ALA A 66 -17.18 12.34 23.75
N ASN A 67 -17.95 13.41 23.52
CA ASN A 67 -19.42 13.34 23.41
C ASN A 67 -19.90 12.91 22.00
N TYR A 68 -18.99 12.86 21.03
CA TYR A 68 -19.24 12.52 19.64
C TYR A 68 -18.17 11.55 19.11
N PRO A 69 -17.88 10.43 19.81
CA PRO A 69 -16.83 9.52 19.38
C PRO A 69 -17.27 8.83 18.07
N PRO A 70 -16.32 8.38 17.24
CA PRO A 70 -16.64 7.48 16.13
C PRO A 70 -17.42 6.27 16.64
N GLU A 71 -18.45 5.86 15.90
CA GLU A 71 -19.26 4.69 16.26
C GLU A 71 -18.39 3.43 16.33
N ASP A 72 -18.64 2.57 17.32
CA ASP A 72 -17.99 1.27 17.42
C ASP A 72 -18.22 0.45 16.13
N ARG A 73 -17.16 -0.20 15.65
CA ARG A 73 -17.21 -1.04 14.45
C ARG A 73 -16.68 -2.44 14.74
N GLY A 74 -17.27 -3.43 14.06
CA GLY A 74 -16.87 -4.84 14.19
C GLY A 74 -17.92 -5.72 14.89
N ARG A 75 -17.60 -7.00 15.09
CA ARG A 75 -18.48 -7.95 15.79
C ARG A 75 -18.19 -7.90 17.29
N ALA A 76 -19.18 -7.52 18.09
CA ALA A 76 -19.11 -7.49 19.56
C ALA A 76 -17.94 -6.65 20.11
N PRO A 77 -17.93 -5.32 19.90
CA PRO A 77 -16.94 -4.43 20.47
C PRO A 77 -16.97 -4.51 22.02
N VAL A 78 -15.80 -4.43 22.65
CA VAL A 78 -15.65 -4.46 24.12
C VAL A 78 -16.10 -3.14 24.76
N GLY A 79 -16.18 -2.06 23.97
CA GLY A 79 -16.63 -0.73 24.41
C GLY A 79 -15.57 0.09 25.16
N ASP A 80 -14.32 -0.38 25.20
CA ASP A 80 -13.21 0.27 25.89
C ASP A 80 -12.12 0.82 24.94
N GLN A 81 -12.39 0.79 23.64
CA GLN A 81 -11.51 1.24 22.56
C GLN A 81 -12.27 2.24 21.70
N VAL A 82 -11.61 3.33 21.32
CA VAL A 82 -12.17 4.29 20.34
C VAL A 82 -11.61 3.94 18.96
N PRO A 83 -12.44 3.88 17.89
CA PRO A 83 -11.93 3.71 16.53
C PRO A 83 -10.90 4.80 16.19
N TRP A 84 -9.67 4.38 15.88
CA TRP A 84 -8.51 5.29 15.78
C TRP A 84 -7.94 5.39 14.36
N ILE A 85 -8.79 5.10 13.37
CA ILE A 85 -8.41 5.00 11.96
C ILE A 85 -7.94 6.36 11.44
N GLU A 86 -8.80 7.37 11.54
CA GLU A 86 -8.56 8.71 10.99
C GLU A 86 -7.38 9.43 11.65
N VAL A 87 -7.12 9.16 12.94
CA VAL A 87 -5.93 9.71 13.62
C VAL A 87 -4.67 9.24 12.90
N GLY A 88 -4.54 7.95 12.58
CA GLY A 88 -3.42 7.43 11.80
C GLY A 88 -3.40 7.96 10.36
N GLU A 89 -4.54 8.01 9.68
CA GLU A 89 -4.61 8.51 8.29
C GLU A 89 -4.10 9.95 8.18
N HIS A 90 -4.47 10.82 9.11
CA HIS A 90 -4.07 12.23 9.10
C HIS A 90 -2.68 12.47 9.68
N SER A 91 -2.46 12.08 10.94
CA SER A 91 -1.23 12.40 11.66
C SER A 91 -0.01 11.63 11.14
N VAL A 92 -0.23 10.49 10.46
CA VAL A 92 0.83 9.71 9.81
C VAL A 92 0.74 9.81 8.30
N GLY A 93 -0.36 9.37 7.68
CA GLY A 93 -0.47 9.28 6.22
C GLY A 93 -0.33 10.61 5.49
N HIS A 94 -1.26 11.55 5.73
CA HIS A 94 -1.21 12.88 5.11
C HIS A 94 0.06 13.65 5.48
N LYS A 95 0.55 13.50 6.72
CA LYS A 95 1.81 14.10 7.16
C LYS A 95 3.00 13.58 6.35
N LEU A 96 3.12 12.26 6.16
CA LEU A 96 4.17 11.67 5.34
C LEU A 96 4.10 12.15 3.89
N ALA A 97 2.90 12.18 3.29
CA ALA A 97 2.71 12.69 1.94
C ALA A 97 3.19 14.14 1.81
N ARG A 98 2.83 15.00 2.79
CA ARG A 98 3.30 16.40 2.84
C ARG A 98 4.82 16.51 2.98
N ILE A 99 5.43 15.74 3.88
CA ILE A 99 6.89 15.76 4.10
C ILE A 99 7.62 15.34 2.82
N ILE A 100 7.18 14.23 2.21
CA ILE A 100 7.75 13.74 0.95
C ILE A 100 7.58 14.79 -0.15
N GLY A 101 6.40 15.37 -0.31
CA GLY A 101 6.15 16.41 -1.32
C GLY A 101 6.93 17.71 -1.10
N SER A 102 7.42 17.98 0.12
CA SER A 102 8.31 19.12 0.39
C SER A 102 9.77 18.88 -0.01
N LYS A 103 10.16 17.62 -0.23
CA LYS A 103 11.54 17.20 -0.49
C LYS A 103 11.76 16.64 -1.89
N TYR A 104 10.69 16.15 -2.52
CA TYR A 104 10.75 15.45 -3.78
C TYR A 104 9.74 16.04 -4.78
N THR A 105 10.03 15.90 -6.06
CA THR A 105 9.07 16.24 -7.11
C THR A 105 7.94 15.22 -7.12
N VAL A 106 6.74 15.64 -6.73
CA VAL A 106 5.56 14.80 -6.65
C VAL A 106 4.41 15.32 -7.51
N PHE A 107 3.58 14.40 -8.01
CA PHE A 107 2.34 14.71 -8.72
C PHE A 107 1.19 13.82 -8.24
N GLU A 108 0.07 14.41 -7.84
CA GLU A 108 -1.13 13.72 -7.39
C GLU A 108 -2.07 13.42 -8.57
N VAL A 109 -1.71 12.42 -9.38
CA VAL A 109 -2.55 12.01 -10.52
C VAL A 109 -3.86 11.39 -10.04
N GLY A 110 -4.98 11.97 -10.47
CA GLY A 110 -6.32 11.51 -10.12
C GLY A 110 -6.62 10.09 -10.62
N LEU A 111 -7.01 9.22 -9.68
CA LEU A 111 -7.53 7.87 -9.94
C LEU A 111 -8.87 7.68 -9.22
N PRO A 112 -9.83 6.94 -9.81
CA PRO A 112 -11.14 6.72 -9.20
C PRO A 112 -11.13 5.75 -8.01
N SER A 113 -10.01 5.06 -7.77
CA SER A 113 -9.86 4.06 -6.71
C SER A 113 -8.39 3.82 -6.38
N GLY A 114 -8.08 3.38 -5.17
CA GLY A 114 -6.74 2.98 -4.75
C GLY A 114 -6.53 3.08 -3.24
N ALA A 115 -5.27 3.20 -2.82
CA ALA A 115 -4.86 3.44 -1.43
C ALA A 115 -5.22 4.86 -0.94
N ASP A 116 -5.08 5.10 0.36
CA ASP A 116 -5.36 6.40 1.00
C ASP A 116 -4.54 7.54 0.38
N ASN A 117 -3.23 7.33 0.24
CA ASN A 117 -2.30 8.29 -0.36
C ASN A 117 -1.77 7.74 -1.69
N ARG A 118 -1.82 8.56 -2.74
CA ARG A 118 -1.38 8.19 -4.09
C ARG A 118 -0.69 9.37 -4.75
N PHE A 119 0.59 9.19 -5.08
CA PHE A 119 1.37 10.21 -5.75
C PHE A 119 2.45 9.58 -6.61
N ILE A 120 2.77 10.25 -7.71
CA ILE A 120 3.91 9.90 -8.56
C ILE A 120 5.10 10.67 -8.01
N ILE A 121 6.19 9.97 -7.73
CA ILE A 121 7.45 10.57 -7.32
C ILE A 121 8.46 10.48 -8.46
N TYR A 122 9.14 11.58 -8.74
CA TYR A 122 10.22 11.69 -9.71
C TYR A 122 11.56 11.83 -8.99
N HIS A 123 12.57 11.06 -9.42
CA HIS A 123 13.89 11.11 -8.81
C HIS A 123 14.97 10.51 -9.73
N ASP A 124 16.13 11.15 -9.87
CA ASP A 124 17.22 10.70 -10.76
C ASP A 124 17.70 9.27 -10.45
N LYS A 125 17.71 8.90 -9.16
CA LYS A 125 18.02 7.52 -8.73
C LYS A 125 17.06 6.48 -9.31
N ILE A 126 15.81 6.81 -9.62
CA ILE A 126 14.87 5.90 -10.29
C ILE A 126 15.33 5.65 -11.73
N SER A 127 15.77 6.69 -12.44
CA SER A 127 16.38 6.55 -13.78
C SER A 127 17.61 5.64 -13.73
N ASN A 128 18.47 5.81 -12.73
CA ASN A 128 19.66 4.98 -12.58
C ASN A 128 19.30 3.51 -12.29
N ILE A 129 18.36 3.25 -11.37
CA ILE A 129 17.91 1.88 -11.03
C ILE A 129 17.28 1.21 -12.26
N THR A 130 16.49 1.93 -13.04
CA THR A 130 15.76 1.35 -14.18
C THR A 130 16.51 1.46 -15.51
N HIS A 131 17.80 1.85 -15.47
CA HIS A 131 18.65 2.06 -16.65
C HIS A 131 18.00 2.96 -17.72
N GLY A 132 17.37 4.05 -17.28
CA GLY A 132 16.75 5.06 -18.13
C GLY A 132 15.37 4.68 -18.69
N VAL A 133 14.78 3.55 -18.28
CA VAL A 133 13.41 3.17 -18.68
C VAL A 133 12.37 4.12 -18.10
N THR A 134 12.58 4.57 -16.86
CA THR A 134 11.75 5.57 -16.22
C THR A 134 12.50 6.28 -15.09
N ASP A 135 12.11 7.50 -14.78
CA ASP A 135 12.60 8.32 -13.68
C ASP A 135 11.55 8.50 -12.57
N CYS A 136 10.42 7.79 -12.66
CA CYS A 136 9.32 7.92 -11.72
C CYS A 136 8.70 6.60 -11.26
N ALA A 137 8.04 6.65 -10.11
CA ALA A 137 7.28 5.55 -9.52
C ALA A 137 5.93 6.06 -9.01
N PHE A 138 4.90 5.24 -9.10
CA PHE A 138 3.58 5.56 -8.58
C PHE A 138 3.41 4.91 -7.20
N VAL A 139 3.53 5.70 -6.15
CA VAL A 139 3.42 5.23 -4.76
C VAL A 139 1.95 5.11 -4.38
N PHE A 140 1.57 3.91 -3.93
CA PHE A 140 0.29 3.63 -3.29
C PHE A 140 0.58 3.35 -1.82
N LEU A 141 0.31 4.33 -0.96
CA LEU A 141 0.58 4.27 0.47
C LEU A 141 -0.73 4.25 1.25
N ASP A 142 -0.95 3.17 1.99
CA ASP A 142 -2.19 2.91 2.72
C ASP A 142 -1.94 2.84 4.23
N ILE A 143 -2.81 3.44 5.03
CA ILE A 143 -2.68 3.48 6.49
C ILE A 143 -3.49 2.36 7.15
N LYS A 144 -2.83 1.61 8.02
CA LYS A 144 -3.41 0.44 8.70
C LYS A 144 -3.28 0.57 10.22
N SER A 145 -3.97 1.52 10.83
CA SER A 145 -3.95 1.74 12.29
C SER A 145 -4.46 0.52 13.06
N VAL A 146 -3.71 0.07 14.08
CA VAL A 146 -4.11 -1.06 14.94
C VAL A 146 -3.78 -0.82 16.42
N GLY A 147 -4.65 -1.34 17.30
CA GLY A 147 -4.39 -1.44 18.73
C GLY A 147 -3.78 -2.79 19.12
N PRO A 148 -3.53 -3.03 20.42
CA PRO A 148 -2.86 -4.23 20.92
C PRO A 148 -3.63 -5.54 20.63
N ARG A 149 -4.95 -5.47 20.42
CA ARG A 149 -5.80 -6.63 20.13
C ARG A 149 -5.75 -7.08 18.67
N ASP A 150 -5.28 -6.21 17.77
CA ASP A 150 -5.24 -6.43 16.32
C ASP A 150 -3.83 -6.24 15.71
N ASN A 151 -2.80 -6.06 16.53
CA ASN A 151 -1.40 -5.97 16.09
C ASN A 151 -0.82 -7.35 15.72
N PHE A 152 -1.36 -7.96 14.67
CA PHE A 152 -0.86 -9.21 14.12
C PHE A 152 0.31 -9.01 13.15
N ASP A 153 1.09 -10.07 12.89
CA ASP A 153 2.13 -10.11 11.84
C ASP A 153 1.55 -10.34 10.44
N HIS A 154 0.50 -9.58 10.14
CA HIS A 154 -0.09 -9.44 8.83
C HIS A 154 -0.85 -8.12 8.74
N THR A 155 -1.25 -7.77 7.51
CA THR A 155 -2.28 -6.76 7.27
C THR A 155 -3.31 -7.28 6.26
N VAL A 156 -4.49 -6.67 6.27
CA VAL A 156 -5.60 -7.00 5.37
C VAL A 156 -5.54 -6.10 4.13
N LEU A 157 -5.60 -6.72 2.96
CA LEU A 157 -5.47 -6.08 1.65
C LEU A 157 -6.79 -6.11 0.90
N SER A 158 -7.24 -4.95 0.43
CA SER A 158 -8.34 -4.88 -0.53
C SER A 158 -7.86 -5.09 -1.97
N PRO A 159 -8.75 -5.53 -2.89
CA PRO A 159 -8.48 -5.55 -4.34
C PRO A 159 -7.83 -4.27 -4.87
N TYR A 160 -8.25 -3.11 -4.38
CA TYR A 160 -7.78 -1.79 -4.81
C TYR A 160 -6.46 -1.37 -4.14
N GLN A 161 -5.81 -2.25 -3.40
CA GLN A 161 -4.52 -2.02 -2.74
C GLN A 161 -3.42 -2.93 -3.29
N VAL A 162 -3.72 -3.76 -4.30
CA VAL A 162 -2.76 -4.72 -4.86
C VAL A 162 -2.86 -4.71 -6.37
N SER A 163 -1.70 -4.65 -7.04
CA SER A 163 -1.63 -4.77 -8.49
C SER A 163 -1.56 -6.22 -8.96
N GLY A 164 -2.15 -6.52 -10.11
CA GLY A 164 -2.05 -7.84 -10.75
C GLY A 164 -0.99 -7.91 -11.85
N ASP A 165 -1.12 -8.91 -12.72
CA ASP A 165 -0.23 -9.15 -13.84
C ASP A 165 -0.39 -8.15 -15.00
N GLY A 166 -1.44 -7.33 -15.02
CA GLY A 166 -1.56 -6.19 -15.91
C GLY A 166 -1.63 -6.55 -17.39
N ILE A 167 -2.51 -7.46 -17.77
CA ILE A 167 -2.72 -7.88 -19.15
C ILE A 167 -3.48 -6.78 -19.91
N TRP A 168 -2.84 -6.19 -20.91
CA TRP A 168 -3.46 -5.29 -21.87
C TRP A 168 -3.17 -5.81 -23.29
N SER A 169 -4.09 -6.58 -23.87
CA SER A 169 -3.84 -7.37 -25.09
C SER A 169 -3.81 -6.56 -26.38
N ALA A 170 -4.58 -5.47 -26.42
CA ALA A 170 -4.66 -4.58 -27.58
C ALA A 170 -5.02 -3.15 -27.17
N PRO A 171 -4.64 -2.12 -27.95
CA PRO A 171 -4.88 -0.72 -27.60
C PRO A 171 -6.36 -0.35 -27.51
N ASN A 172 -7.26 -1.09 -28.15
CA ASN A 172 -8.72 -0.90 -28.07
C ASN A 172 -9.40 -1.68 -26.93
N GLU A 173 -8.67 -2.55 -26.22
CA GLU A 173 -9.16 -3.29 -25.06
C GLU A 173 -8.79 -2.60 -23.76
N ASN A 174 -9.42 -2.96 -22.64
CA ASN A 174 -9.06 -2.47 -21.32
C ASN A 174 -8.04 -3.41 -20.66
N LEU A 175 -7.17 -2.84 -19.82
CA LEU A 175 -6.31 -3.64 -18.96
C LEU A 175 -7.15 -4.51 -18.02
N SER A 176 -6.70 -5.74 -17.82
CA SER A 176 -7.27 -6.69 -16.87
C SER A 176 -6.17 -7.38 -16.06
N ASN A 177 -6.55 -7.96 -14.93
CA ASN A 177 -5.64 -8.75 -14.11
C ASN A 177 -6.19 -10.17 -13.97
N SER A 178 -5.29 -11.16 -14.04
CA SER A 178 -5.62 -12.53 -13.68
C SER A 178 -5.93 -12.65 -12.18
N PRO A 179 -6.86 -13.53 -11.76
CA PRO A 179 -7.07 -13.82 -10.35
C PRO A 179 -5.81 -14.42 -9.71
N MET A 180 -5.49 -13.95 -8.51
CA MET A 180 -4.51 -14.56 -7.62
C MET A 180 -5.20 -15.59 -6.72
N VAL A 181 -4.43 -16.48 -6.08
CA VAL A 181 -4.97 -17.38 -5.06
C VAL A 181 -4.42 -16.98 -3.69
N ALA A 182 -5.31 -16.56 -2.79
CA ALA A 182 -4.98 -16.40 -1.38
C ALA A 182 -5.12 -17.77 -0.70
N LYS A 183 -4.00 -18.39 -0.30
CA LYS A 183 -3.95 -19.76 0.22
C LYS A 183 -3.34 -19.80 1.61
N GLY A 184 -4.15 -20.10 2.62
CA GLY A 184 -3.69 -20.41 3.97
C GLY A 184 -3.61 -21.91 4.21
N GLN A 185 -3.26 -22.32 5.44
CA GLN A 185 -3.15 -23.74 5.81
C GLN A 185 -4.47 -24.51 5.70
N ARG A 186 -5.62 -23.85 5.97
CA ARG A 186 -6.94 -24.51 6.08
C ARG A 186 -7.96 -24.06 5.04
N ALA A 187 -7.70 -22.95 4.35
CA ALA A 187 -8.67 -22.33 3.45
C ALA A 187 -7.94 -21.62 2.30
N SER A 188 -8.64 -21.46 1.19
CA SER A 188 -8.20 -20.62 0.08
C SER A 188 -9.38 -19.93 -0.59
N HIS A 189 -9.13 -18.81 -1.24
CA HIS A 189 -10.09 -18.16 -2.12
C HIS A 189 -9.36 -17.43 -3.26
N PRO A 190 -10.03 -17.21 -4.40
CA PRO A 190 -9.51 -16.29 -5.42
C PRO A 190 -9.47 -14.86 -4.85
N PHE A 191 -8.40 -14.14 -5.16
CA PHE A 191 -8.24 -12.72 -4.88
C PHE A 191 -8.08 -11.97 -6.20
N TYR A 192 -8.85 -10.92 -6.40
CA TYR A 192 -8.95 -10.22 -7.69
C TYR A 192 -8.25 -8.86 -7.57
N PRO A 193 -6.94 -8.75 -7.83
CA PRO A 193 -6.25 -7.47 -7.75
C PRO A 193 -6.80 -6.49 -8.79
N ALA A 194 -7.06 -5.25 -8.37
CA ALA A 194 -7.72 -4.23 -9.18
C ALA A 194 -6.78 -3.11 -9.64
N ILE A 195 -5.51 -3.13 -9.20
CA ILE A 195 -4.52 -2.11 -9.56
C ILE A 195 -3.65 -2.59 -10.73
N SER A 196 -3.23 -1.66 -11.58
CA SER A 196 -2.25 -1.95 -12.63
C SER A 196 -0.84 -2.04 -12.04
N PRO A 197 0.04 -2.96 -12.49
CA PRO A 197 1.42 -3.01 -12.02
C PRO A 197 2.24 -1.79 -12.44
N LEU A 198 1.79 -1.03 -13.44
CA LEU A 198 2.41 0.21 -13.90
C LEU A 198 1.38 1.11 -14.58
N TYR A 199 1.64 2.42 -14.61
CA TYR A 199 0.80 3.39 -15.28
C TYR A 199 1.60 4.16 -16.32
N SER A 200 1.20 4.06 -17.58
CA SER A 200 1.71 5.00 -18.59
C SER A 200 0.97 6.33 -18.47
N LEU A 201 1.71 7.43 -18.59
CA LEU A 201 1.22 8.79 -18.44
C LEU A 201 1.19 9.53 -19.78
N THR A 202 0.37 10.58 -19.85
CA THR A 202 0.19 11.34 -21.09
C THR A 202 1.38 12.22 -21.48
N ASN A 203 2.32 12.44 -20.54
CA ASN A 203 3.62 13.08 -20.78
C ASN A 203 4.69 12.10 -21.30
N GLY A 204 4.34 10.83 -21.52
CA GLY A 204 5.24 9.81 -22.07
C GLY A 204 5.92 8.92 -21.02
N HIS A 205 5.96 9.33 -19.76
CA HIS A 205 6.56 8.54 -18.68
C HIS A 205 5.73 7.29 -18.37
N VAL A 206 6.37 6.32 -17.70
CA VAL A 206 5.72 5.11 -17.18
C VAL A 206 6.12 4.93 -15.72
N ALA A 207 5.14 4.91 -14.82
CA ALA A 207 5.36 4.83 -13.39
C ALA A 207 5.01 3.42 -12.88
N PRO A 208 6.00 2.58 -12.50
CA PRO A 208 5.75 1.32 -11.80
C PRO A 208 5.05 1.57 -10.47
N THR A 209 4.06 0.74 -10.16
CA THR A 209 3.28 0.89 -8.93
C THR A 209 4.04 0.28 -7.74
N ILE A 210 4.27 1.07 -6.69
CA ILE A 210 4.92 0.62 -5.45
C ILE A 210 3.90 0.62 -4.33
N HIS A 211 3.67 -0.54 -3.70
CA HIS A 211 2.63 -0.71 -2.67
C HIS A 211 3.26 -0.69 -1.28
N LEU A 212 2.95 0.36 -0.52
CA LEU A 212 3.38 0.54 0.86
C LEU A 212 2.17 0.53 1.80
N PHE A 213 2.32 -0.13 2.93
CA PHE A 213 1.33 -0.14 4.00
C PHE A 213 2.00 0.34 5.27
N VAL A 214 1.68 1.57 5.67
CA VAL A 214 2.16 2.14 6.92
C VAL A 214 1.16 1.79 8.01
N LYS A 215 1.62 1.07 9.02
CA LYS A 215 0.82 0.50 10.11
C LYS A 215 1.21 1.16 11.44
N PRO A 216 0.56 2.28 11.82
CA PRO A 216 0.66 2.83 13.16
C PRO A 216 0.09 1.84 14.18
N VAL A 217 0.87 1.54 15.21
CA VAL A 217 0.47 0.71 16.34
C VAL A 217 0.30 1.62 17.55
N TYR A 218 -0.85 1.57 18.21
CA TYR A 218 -1.11 2.36 19.42
C TYR A 218 -1.29 1.48 20.66
N LYS A 219 -1.00 2.06 21.83
CA LYS A 219 -1.32 1.46 23.13
C LYS A 219 -2.75 1.78 23.53
N MET A 220 -3.34 0.95 24.39
CA MET A 220 -4.56 1.31 25.10
C MET A 220 -4.21 1.62 26.56
N LEU A 221 -4.22 2.90 26.92
CA LEU A 221 -4.01 3.33 28.30
C LEU A 221 -5.35 3.39 29.05
N SER A 222 -5.37 2.89 30.28
CA SER A 222 -6.56 2.84 31.15
C SER A 222 -6.24 3.35 32.57
N GLY A 223 -7.27 3.60 33.37
CA GLY A 223 -7.11 4.11 34.74
C GLY A 223 -6.86 5.62 34.78
N MET A 224 -5.80 6.06 35.49
CA MET A 224 -5.47 7.49 35.67
C MET A 224 -4.85 8.14 34.43
N GLN A 225 -4.34 7.35 33.48
CA GLN A 225 -3.88 7.83 32.17
C GLN A 225 -4.76 7.15 31.11
N LYS A 226 -5.71 7.88 30.53
CA LYS A 226 -6.56 7.38 29.44
C LYS A 226 -6.07 7.92 28.11
N GLY A 227 -6.07 7.08 27.08
CA GLY A 227 -5.70 7.50 25.73
C GLY A 227 -5.22 6.34 24.86
N GLN A 228 -4.98 6.65 23.58
CA GLN A 228 -4.49 5.70 22.60
C GLN A 228 -3.21 6.22 21.91
N PRO A 229 -2.10 6.40 22.64
CA PRO A 229 -0.89 7.00 22.09
C PRO A 229 -0.14 6.04 21.16
N LEU A 230 0.63 6.62 20.23
CA LEU A 230 1.48 5.90 19.29
C LEU A 230 2.57 5.11 20.04
N GLU A 231 2.64 3.81 19.77
CA GLU A 231 3.68 2.91 20.26
C GLU A 231 4.82 2.73 19.25
N SER A 232 4.44 2.50 18.00
CA SER A 232 5.37 2.26 16.91
C SER A 232 4.69 2.49 15.57
N ILE A 233 5.50 2.58 14.51
CA ILE A 233 5.03 2.57 13.12
C ILE A 233 5.74 1.42 12.42
N LYS A 234 5.00 0.55 11.73
CA LYS A 234 5.57 -0.42 10.80
C LYS A 234 5.39 0.07 9.37
N ASP A 235 6.41 -0.03 8.53
CA ASP A 235 6.27 0.13 7.08
C ASP A 235 6.41 -1.23 6.40
N ILE A 236 5.53 -1.51 5.44
CA ILE A 236 5.41 -2.80 4.79
C ILE A 236 5.34 -2.60 3.27
N CYS A 237 6.33 -3.12 2.56
CA CYS A 237 6.36 -3.16 1.11
C CYS A 237 5.83 -4.50 0.57
N VAL A 238 4.67 -4.46 -0.10
CA VAL A 238 4.11 -5.62 -0.79
C VAL A 238 4.60 -5.62 -2.24
N PRO A 239 5.14 -6.75 -2.76
CA PRO A 239 5.63 -6.80 -4.12
C PRO A 239 4.54 -6.42 -5.15
N ASN A 240 4.98 -5.74 -6.20
CA ASN A 240 4.21 -5.43 -7.39
C ASN A 240 3.69 -6.71 -8.06
N GLY A 241 2.59 -6.59 -8.80
CA GLY A 241 1.91 -7.71 -9.44
C GLY A 241 2.78 -8.46 -10.47
N ILE A 242 3.74 -7.79 -11.11
CA ILE A 242 4.75 -8.45 -11.95
C ILE A 242 5.59 -9.43 -11.10
N LEU A 243 6.07 -9.00 -9.94
CA LEU A 243 6.88 -9.83 -9.05
C LEU A 243 6.06 -10.93 -8.38
N LEU A 244 4.80 -10.65 -8.04
CA LEU A 244 3.88 -11.61 -7.44
C LEU A 244 3.48 -12.73 -8.40
N CYS A 245 3.18 -12.40 -9.66
CA CYS A 245 2.49 -13.31 -10.60
C CYS A 245 3.34 -13.75 -11.79
N ARG A 246 4.31 -12.95 -12.24
CA ARG A 246 5.08 -13.23 -13.46
C ARG A 246 6.48 -13.73 -13.16
N ASN A 247 7.34 -12.85 -12.65
CA ASN A 247 8.74 -13.13 -12.41
C ASN A 247 9.22 -12.27 -11.24
N PRO A 248 9.72 -12.84 -10.14
CA PRO A 248 10.01 -14.27 -9.92
C PRO A 248 8.78 -15.14 -9.60
N GLY A 249 7.59 -14.54 -9.44
CA GLY A 249 6.37 -15.28 -9.13
C GLY A 249 6.26 -15.63 -7.64
N TYR A 250 6.39 -14.62 -6.78
CA TYR A 250 6.46 -14.81 -5.32
C TYR A 250 5.27 -15.55 -4.72
N LEU A 251 4.07 -15.46 -5.30
CA LEU A 251 2.91 -16.22 -4.80
C LEU A 251 3.08 -17.73 -4.96
N THR A 252 3.83 -18.16 -5.98
CA THR A 252 4.17 -19.58 -6.19
C THR A 252 5.33 -20.00 -5.31
N GLN A 253 6.36 -19.15 -5.19
CA GLN A 253 7.57 -19.46 -4.42
C GLN A 253 7.37 -19.43 -2.90
N TYR A 254 6.47 -18.58 -2.41
CA TYR A 254 6.16 -18.40 -0.99
C TYR A 254 4.68 -18.70 -0.71
N PRO A 255 4.25 -19.98 -0.72
CA PRO A 255 2.89 -20.34 -0.36
C PRO A 255 2.51 -19.81 1.02
N GLY A 256 1.36 -19.15 1.13
CA GLY A 256 0.95 -18.48 2.36
C GLY A 256 1.40 -17.03 2.49
N LEU A 257 2.14 -16.49 1.51
CA LEU A 257 2.38 -15.04 1.41
C LEU A 257 1.05 -14.30 1.42
N PHE A 258 0.12 -14.69 0.55
CA PHE A 258 -1.27 -14.26 0.60
C PHE A 258 -2.15 -15.37 1.15
N PHE A 259 -3.01 -15.04 2.11
CA PHE A 259 -3.90 -16.00 2.75
C PHE A 259 -5.28 -15.38 3.08
N PRO A 260 -6.33 -16.21 3.28
CA PRO A 260 -7.67 -15.71 3.52
C PRO A 260 -7.82 -14.74 4.70
N GLY A 261 -8.60 -13.67 4.48
CA GLY A 261 -9.09 -12.78 5.52
C GLY A 261 -10.34 -13.30 6.24
N LYS A 262 -10.90 -12.49 7.15
CA LYS A 262 -12.19 -12.75 7.84
C LYS A 262 -13.34 -12.02 7.13
N ASP A 263 -13.44 -12.10 5.81
CA ASP A 263 -14.60 -11.52 5.11
C ASP A 263 -15.83 -12.41 5.27
N ASP A 264 -17.00 -11.77 5.34
CA ASP A 264 -18.27 -12.44 5.58
C ASP A 264 -18.71 -13.31 4.40
N LYS A 265 -19.37 -14.43 4.73
CA LYS A 265 -20.03 -15.30 3.75
C LYS A 265 -21.16 -14.48 3.08
N GLY A 266 -21.02 -14.23 1.77
CA GLY A 266 -21.98 -13.43 0.98
C GLY A 266 -21.42 -12.14 0.39
N LYS A 267 -20.19 -11.74 0.76
CA LYS A 267 -19.49 -10.65 0.09
C LYS A 267 -19.24 -11.01 -1.38
N ASP A 268 -19.37 -10.02 -2.28
CA ASP A 268 -18.99 -10.17 -3.69
C ASP A 268 -17.57 -10.76 -3.78
N PRO A 269 -17.36 -11.91 -4.47
CA PRO A 269 -16.06 -12.53 -4.64
C PRO A 269 -14.96 -11.56 -5.11
N LYS A 270 -15.32 -10.59 -5.94
CA LYS A 270 -14.39 -9.57 -6.47
C LYS A 270 -13.95 -8.54 -5.43
N LYS A 271 -14.67 -8.45 -4.30
CA LYS A 271 -14.40 -7.54 -3.18
C LYS A 271 -13.82 -8.24 -1.96
N VAL A 272 -13.61 -9.57 -2.05
CA VAL A 272 -13.01 -10.35 -0.96
C VAL A 272 -11.56 -9.92 -0.78
N ARG A 273 -11.22 -9.62 0.46
CA ARG A 273 -9.91 -9.16 0.92
C ARG A 273 -9.02 -10.35 1.24
N ALA A 274 -7.74 -10.23 0.93
CA ALA A 274 -6.71 -11.14 1.35
C ALA A 274 -5.96 -10.58 2.57
N ARG A 275 -5.09 -11.37 3.16
CA ARG A 275 -4.05 -10.93 4.10
C ARG A 275 -2.70 -11.19 3.51
N VAL A 276 -1.71 -10.37 3.87
CA VAL A 276 -0.30 -10.60 3.56
C VAL A 276 0.50 -10.89 4.82
N SER A 277 1.30 -11.96 4.80
CA SER A 277 2.13 -12.37 5.93
C SER A 277 3.42 -11.54 6.01
N PHE A 278 3.67 -10.91 7.16
CA PHE A 278 4.90 -10.15 7.37
C PHE A 278 6.13 -11.06 7.46
N ASP A 279 5.99 -12.25 8.04
CA ASP A 279 7.07 -13.22 8.11
C ASP A 279 7.51 -13.71 6.74
N MET A 280 6.56 -13.97 5.84
CA MET A 280 6.86 -14.33 4.45
C MET A 280 7.46 -13.16 3.66
N LEU A 281 7.02 -11.92 3.92
CA LEU A 281 7.65 -10.75 3.30
C LEU A 281 9.12 -10.60 3.75
N LYS A 282 9.40 -10.77 5.05
CA LYS A 282 10.76 -10.74 5.59
C LYS A 282 11.63 -11.87 5.01
N SER A 283 11.07 -13.06 4.78
CA SER A 283 11.81 -14.17 4.16
C SER A 283 12.10 -13.97 2.68
N ILE A 284 11.31 -13.15 1.96
CA ILE A 284 11.67 -12.65 0.62
C ILE A 284 12.82 -11.65 0.73
N ALA A 285 12.66 -10.63 1.58
CA ALA A 285 13.73 -9.71 1.94
C ALA A 285 13.38 -8.93 3.22
N ASN A 286 14.33 -8.86 4.16
CA ASN A 286 14.09 -8.26 5.48
C ASN A 286 13.65 -6.78 5.42
N TRP A 287 14.08 -6.01 4.41
CA TRP A 287 13.71 -4.60 4.26
C TRP A 287 12.23 -4.38 3.95
N ARG A 288 11.51 -5.43 3.51
CA ARG A 288 10.07 -5.34 3.17
C ARG A 288 9.18 -5.07 4.37
N VAL A 289 9.67 -5.27 5.60
CA VAL A 289 8.95 -4.92 6.83
C VAL A 289 9.95 -4.29 7.79
N GLN A 290 9.72 -3.03 8.17
CA GLN A 290 10.52 -2.30 9.15
C GLN A 290 9.62 -1.74 10.25
N GLU A 291 10.14 -1.56 11.45
CA GLU A 291 9.42 -0.98 12.60
C GLU A 291 10.23 0.15 13.24
N PHE A 292 9.55 1.24 13.58
CA PHE A 292 10.10 2.47 14.12
C PHE A 292 9.45 2.80 15.47
N LYS A 293 10.26 3.22 16.45
CA LYS A 293 9.86 3.49 17.83
C LYS A 293 10.57 4.71 18.39
#